data_AF-A0A2N4S6K3-F1
#
_entry.id   AF-A0A2N4S6K3-F1
#
_cell.length_a   1.000
_cell.length_b   1.000
_cell.length_c   1.000
_cell.angle_alpha   90.00
_cell.angle_beta   90.00
_cell.angle_gamma   90.00
#
_symmetry.space_group_name_H-M   'P 1'
#
loop_
_entity.id
_entity.type
_entity.pdbx_description
1 polymer ?
#
loop_
_entity_poly.entity_id
_entity_poly.type
_entity_poly.pdbx_seq_one_letter_code
_entity_poly.pdbx_strand_id
1 'polypeptide(L)'
;MSRAVFKSNEQGQVVLFPASLDEKVPQDSPARLVNQIVDNLDIAEIINTYKGGGTSAYHPRMMLKVVLYSYLNNIYSSRKIEQALADRISFMWLSGGQQPDHNTINRFRSSHLKEHIHRIFTQ
;
A
#
# COMPACT_ATOMS: atom_id res chain seq x y z
N MET A 1 23.06 -24.45 -39.29
CA MET A 1 22.12 -23.52 -38.62
C MET A 1 22.55 -23.37 -37.17
N SER A 2 22.68 -22.15 -36.66
CA SER A 2 23.06 -21.89 -35.26
C SER A 2 21.93 -22.27 -34.31
N ARG A 3 22.24 -22.98 -33.22
CA ARG A 3 21.26 -23.33 -32.17
C ARG A 3 20.95 -22.10 -31.30
N ALA A 4 19.71 -22.02 -30.83
CA ALA A 4 19.29 -21.02 -29.85
C ALA A 4 19.98 -21.26 -28.51
N VAL A 5 20.45 -20.19 -27.87
CA VAL A 5 21.03 -20.19 -26.52
C VAL A 5 20.03 -19.49 -25.60
N PHE A 6 19.62 -20.17 -24.54
CA PHE A 6 18.67 -19.65 -23.54
C PHE A 6 19.40 -19.20 -22.27
N LYS A 7 18.75 -18.32 -21.51
CA LYS A 7 19.19 -17.95 -20.15
C LYS A 7 18.94 -19.11 -19.17
N SER A 8 19.65 -19.11 -18.04
CA SER A 8 19.39 -20.07 -16.95
C SER A 8 17.98 -19.89 -16.37
N ASN A 9 17.38 -21.00 -15.95
CA ASN A 9 16.01 -21.05 -15.41
C ASN A 9 16.04 -21.46 -13.93
N GLU A 10 16.41 -20.55 -13.05
CA GLU A 10 16.59 -20.81 -11.62
C GLU A 10 15.65 -19.92 -10.78
N GLN A 11 14.58 -20.49 -10.23
CA GLN A 11 13.63 -19.75 -9.37
C GLN A 11 14.14 -19.54 -7.94
N GLY A 12 14.96 -20.46 -7.43
CA GLY A 12 15.45 -20.47 -6.05
C GLY A 12 16.69 -19.61 -5.81
N GLN A 13 16.89 -18.55 -6.60
CA GLN A 13 18.09 -17.72 -6.52
C GLN A 13 18.18 -17.06 -5.14
N VAL A 14 19.26 -17.36 -4.41
CA VAL A 14 19.56 -16.73 -3.12
C VAL A 14 20.41 -15.49 -3.37
N VAL A 15 19.96 -14.35 -2.86
CA VAL A 15 20.69 -13.08 -2.89
C VAL A 15 21.12 -12.71 -1.48
N LEU A 16 22.36 -12.28 -1.30
CA LEU A 16 22.89 -11.89 0.02
C LEU A 16 22.27 -10.58 0.52
N PHE A 17 22.06 -9.63 -0.39
CA PHE A 17 21.38 -8.36 -0.13
C PHE A 17 20.29 -8.14 -1.18
N PRO A 18 18.99 -8.21 -0.80
CA PRO A 18 17.92 -7.95 -1.76
C PRO A 18 17.91 -6.47 -2.17
N ALA A 19 17.62 -6.20 -3.43
CA ALA A 19 17.40 -4.84 -3.91
C ALA A 19 16.29 -4.16 -3.10
N SER A 20 16.44 -2.86 -2.84
CA SER A 20 15.46 -2.11 -2.07
C SER A 20 14.09 -2.12 -2.77
N LEU A 21 13.00 -2.01 -1.99
CA LEU A 21 11.66 -1.87 -2.58
C LEU A 21 11.58 -0.61 -3.45
N ASP A 22 12.35 0.43 -3.12
CA ASP A 22 12.40 1.67 -3.90
C ASP A 22 12.99 1.44 -5.30
N GLU A 23 14.08 0.68 -5.42
CA GLU A 23 14.64 0.28 -6.71
C GLU A 23 13.69 -0.59 -7.55
N LYS A 24 12.84 -1.39 -6.88
CA LYS A 24 11.89 -2.27 -7.56
C LYS A 24 10.62 -1.55 -8.04
N VAL A 25 10.31 -0.37 -7.52
CA VAL A 25 9.15 0.42 -7.93
C VAL A 25 9.59 1.50 -8.93
N PRO A 26 9.14 1.43 -10.20
CA PRO A 26 9.47 2.43 -11.21
C PRO A 26 9.13 3.87 -10.78
N GLN A 27 9.89 4.85 -11.27
CA GLN A 27 9.70 6.26 -10.90
C GLN A 27 8.38 6.85 -11.43
N ASP A 28 7.89 6.34 -12.56
CA ASP A 28 6.61 6.65 -13.19
C ASP A 28 5.43 5.83 -12.65
N SER A 29 5.66 5.00 -11.62
CA SER A 29 4.64 4.16 -11.04
C SER A 29 3.49 4.98 -10.42
N PRO A 30 2.22 4.63 -10.67
CA PRO A 30 1.09 5.28 -10.01
C PRO A 30 1.13 5.19 -8.49
N ALA A 31 1.85 4.21 -7.93
CA ALA A 31 2.06 4.10 -6.49
C ALA A 31 2.83 5.33 -5.94
N ARG A 32 3.82 5.84 -6.67
CA ARG A 32 4.59 7.04 -6.26
C ARG A 32 3.73 8.29 -6.33
N LEU A 33 2.90 8.40 -7.37
CA LEU A 33 1.93 9.50 -7.49
C LEU A 33 0.95 9.50 -6.31
N VAL A 34 0.36 8.35 -5.97
CA VAL A 34 -0.51 8.23 -4.79
C VAL A 34 0.24 8.60 -3.51
N ASN A 35 1.48 8.15 -3.35
CA ASN A 35 2.29 8.49 -2.18
C ASN A 35 2.42 10.02 -2.03
N GLN A 36 2.82 10.71 -3.11
CA GLN A 36 3.00 12.15 -3.12
C GLN A 36 1.69 12.91 -2.87
N ILE A 37 0.60 12.51 -3.53
CA ILE A 37 -0.71 13.14 -3.33
C ILE A 37 -1.12 13.00 -1.87
N VAL A 38 -1.10 11.78 -1.34
CA VAL A 38 -1.55 11.52 0.03
C VAL A 38 -0.62 12.16 1.06
N ASP A 39 0.68 12.35 0.80
CA ASP A 39 1.58 13.06 1.70
C ASP A 39 1.27 14.55 1.83
N ASN A 40 0.67 15.17 0.80
CA ASN A 40 0.27 16.57 0.83
C ASN A 40 -1.14 16.82 1.39
N LEU A 41 -1.94 15.77 1.62
CA LEU A 41 -3.29 15.92 2.19
C LEU A 41 -3.24 16.24 3.69
N ASP A 42 -4.13 17.12 4.14
CA ASP A 42 -4.42 17.27 5.56
C ASP A 42 -5.36 16.15 6.03
N ILE A 43 -4.84 15.31 6.91
CA ILE A 43 -5.51 14.15 7.49
C ILE A 43 -5.76 14.29 8.99
N ALA A 44 -5.64 15.51 9.55
CA ALA A 44 -5.81 15.76 10.98
C ALA A 44 -7.17 15.26 11.48
N GLU A 45 -8.24 15.46 10.70
CA GLU A 45 -9.58 14.95 11.05
C GLU A 45 -9.59 13.43 11.21
N ILE A 46 -8.94 12.68 10.29
CA ILE A 46 -8.84 11.22 10.42
C ILE A 46 -8.05 10.86 11.66
N ILE A 47 -6.89 11.48 11.88
CA ILE A 47 -6.04 11.18 13.04
C ILE A 47 -6.81 11.36 14.35
N ASN A 48 -7.61 12.43 14.46
CA ASN A 48 -8.41 12.73 15.64
C ASN A 48 -9.52 11.71 15.94
N THR A 49 -9.91 10.87 14.97
CA THR A 49 -10.86 9.78 15.22
C THR A 49 -10.24 8.61 15.98
N TYR A 50 -8.90 8.53 16.04
CA TYR A 50 -8.20 7.50 16.78
C TYR A 50 -8.16 7.83 18.26
N LYS A 51 -8.55 6.88 19.09
CA LYS A 51 -8.44 6.97 20.54
C LYS A 51 -7.16 6.28 21.00
N GLY A 52 -6.53 6.83 22.02
CA GLY A 52 -5.40 6.17 22.69
C GLY A 52 -5.83 4.93 23.50
N GLY A 53 -4.85 4.11 23.85
CA GLY A 53 -5.03 2.89 24.64
C GLY A 53 -5.11 1.62 23.79
N GLY A 54 -4.70 0.49 24.37
CA GLY A 54 -4.67 -0.80 23.67
C GLY A 54 -3.44 -0.98 22.77
N THR A 55 -3.62 -1.75 21.68
CA THR A 55 -2.55 -2.05 20.70
C THR A 55 -2.25 -0.84 19.82
N SER A 56 -1.01 -0.73 19.35
CA SER A 56 -0.60 0.32 18.41
C SER A 56 -1.40 0.25 17.11
N ALA A 57 -1.89 1.40 16.65
CA ALA A 57 -2.60 1.51 15.39
C ALA A 57 -1.63 1.75 14.22
N TYR A 58 -2.00 1.28 13.04
CA TYR A 58 -1.34 1.65 11.80
C TYR A 58 -1.51 3.14 11.50
N HIS A 59 -0.49 3.76 10.93
CA HIS A 59 -0.55 5.19 10.63
C HIS A 59 -1.67 5.49 9.61
N PRO A 60 -2.61 6.41 9.90
CA PRO A 60 -3.77 6.65 9.02
C PRO A 60 -3.39 7.09 7.60
N ARG A 61 -2.29 7.85 7.46
CA ARG A 61 -1.71 8.20 6.15
C ARG A 61 -1.32 6.97 5.32
N MET A 62 -0.70 5.97 5.94
CA MET A 62 -0.32 4.72 5.26
C MET A 62 -1.56 3.94 4.84
N MET A 63 -2.54 3.81 5.75
CA MET A 63 -3.81 3.15 5.46
C MET A 63 -4.55 3.84 4.29
N LEU A 64 -4.53 5.17 4.25
CA LEU A 64 -5.12 5.96 3.16
C LEU A 64 -4.42 5.70 1.82
N LYS A 65 -3.07 5.70 1.80
CA LYS A 65 -2.28 5.37 0.61
C LYS A 65 -2.65 4.01 0.04
N VAL A 66 -2.68 2.99 0.90
CA VAL A 66 -3.02 1.61 0.51
C VAL A 66 -4.44 1.55 -0.06
N VAL A 67 -5.44 2.10 0.64
CA VAL A 67 -6.83 2.05 0.20
C VAL A 67 -7.05 2.79 -1.12
N LEU A 68 -6.48 3.98 -1.28
CA LEU A 68 -6.60 4.75 -2.51
C LEU A 68 -5.94 4.02 -3.68
N TYR A 69 -4.74 3.49 -3.48
CA TYR A 69 -4.05 2.71 -4.50
C TYR A 69 -4.79 1.40 -4.85
N SER A 70 -5.42 0.75 -3.87
CA SER A 70 -6.30 -0.40 -4.10
C SER A 70 -7.46 -0.05 -5.04
N TYR A 71 -8.12 1.09 -4.82
CA TYR A 71 -9.24 1.52 -5.66
C TYR A 71 -8.79 1.86 -7.09
N LEU A 72 -7.65 2.51 -7.26
CA LEU A 72 -7.05 2.72 -8.59
C LEU A 72 -6.74 1.40 -9.32
N ASN A 73 -6.44 0.34 -8.58
CA ASN A 73 -6.21 -1.01 -9.11
C ASN A 73 -7.49 -1.86 -9.22
N ASN A 74 -8.68 -1.29 -9.01
CA ASN A 74 -9.97 -2.00 -8.98
C ASN A 74 -10.05 -3.11 -7.91
N ILE A 75 -9.33 -2.95 -6.80
CA ILE A 75 -9.33 -3.87 -5.66
C ILE A 75 -10.16 -3.26 -4.53
N TYR A 76 -11.39 -3.75 -4.34
CA TYR A 76 -12.31 -3.23 -3.32
C TYR A 76 -12.50 -4.14 -2.11
N SER A 77 -12.19 -5.43 -2.24
CA SER A 77 -12.31 -6.39 -1.14
C SER A 77 -11.14 -6.23 -0.18
N SER A 78 -11.40 -6.02 1.11
CA SER A 78 -10.35 -5.90 2.13
C SER A 78 -9.44 -7.12 2.19
N ARG A 79 -9.97 -8.33 1.94
CA ARG A 79 -9.17 -9.56 1.83
C ARG A 79 -8.23 -9.55 0.62
N LYS A 80 -8.67 -9.01 -0.52
CA LYS A 80 -7.81 -8.85 -1.70
C LYS A 80 -6.74 -7.78 -1.49
N ILE A 81 -7.04 -6.74 -0.69
CA ILE A 81 -6.06 -5.72 -0.31
C ILE A 81 -4.99 -6.33 0.61
N GLU A 82 -5.40 -7.11 1.61
CA GLU A 82 -4.50 -7.88 2.48
C GLU A 82 -3.57 -8.80 1.67
N GLN A 83 -4.10 -9.57 0.71
CA GLN A 83 -3.28 -10.37 -0.21
C GLN A 83 -2.33 -9.51 -1.05
N ALA A 84 -2.80 -8.38 -1.58
CA ALA A 84 -1.96 -7.49 -2.37
C ALA A 84 -0.78 -6.91 -1.56
N LEU A 85 -0.97 -6.64 -0.27
CA LEU A 85 0.09 -6.20 0.64
C LEU A 85 1.19 -7.27 0.84
N ALA A 86 0.83 -8.55 0.69
CA ALA A 86 1.75 -9.67 0.82
C ALA A 86 2.45 -10.07 -0.49
N ASP A 87 1.82 -9.81 -1.64
CA ASP A 87 2.30 -10.35 -2.92
C ASP A 87 2.78 -9.27 -3.91
N ARG A 88 2.28 -8.03 -3.80
CA ARG A 88 2.55 -6.97 -4.78
C ARG A 88 3.54 -5.95 -4.25
N ILE A 89 4.70 -5.86 -4.90
CA ILE A 89 5.81 -4.95 -4.55
C ILE A 89 5.33 -3.49 -4.39
N SER A 90 4.45 -3.00 -5.27
CA SER A 90 3.94 -1.62 -5.17
C SER A 90 3.16 -1.37 -3.86
N PHE A 91 2.41 -2.37 -3.39
CA PHE A 91 1.67 -2.28 -2.12
C PHE A 91 2.62 -2.37 -0.93
N MET A 92 3.60 -3.28 -0.98
CA MET A 92 4.65 -3.38 0.03
C MET A 92 5.41 -2.07 0.18
N TRP A 93 5.77 -1.43 -0.93
CA TRP A 93 6.47 -0.14 -0.91
C TRP A 93 5.60 0.95 -0.28
N LEU A 94 4.32 1.06 -0.69
CA LEU A 94 3.38 2.03 -0.14
C LEU A 94 3.12 1.85 1.36
N SER A 95 3.09 0.61 1.84
CA SER A 95 2.88 0.30 3.25
C SER A 95 4.18 0.30 4.07
N GLY A 96 5.33 0.48 3.43
CA GLY A 96 6.64 0.32 4.09
C GLY A 96 6.86 -1.10 4.64
N GLY A 97 6.31 -2.11 3.98
CA GLY A 97 6.37 -3.52 4.38
C GLY A 97 5.33 -3.92 5.44
N GLN A 98 4.50 -2.99 5.91
CA GLN A 98 3.45 -3.28 6.87
C GLN A 98 2.28 -4.02 6.19
N GLN A 99 1.68 -4.98 6.90
CA GLN A 99 0.62 -5.84 6.38
C GLN A 99 -0.59 -5.83 7.32
N PRO A 100 -1.40 -4.73 7.32
CA PRO A 100 -2.66 -4.72 8.04
C PRO A 100 -3.60 -5.81 7.51
N ASP A 101 -4.28 -6.51 8.42
CA ASP A 101 -5.24 -7.54 8.07
C ASP A 101 -6.53 -6.95 7.46
N HIS A 102 -7.36 -7.78 6.84
CA HIS A 102 -8.62 -7.33 6.24
C HIS A 102 -9.56 -6.66 7.24
N ASN A 103 -9.52 -7.04 8.52
CA ASN A 103 -10.34 -6.43 9.57
C ASN A 103 -9.92 -5.00 9.87
N THR A 104 -8.61 -4.76 9.96
CA THR A 104 -8.01 -3.43 10.15
C THR A 104 -8.32 -2.53 8.97
N ILE A 105 -8.16 -3.04 7.74
CA ILE A 105 -8.50 -2.31 6.51
C ILE A 105 -9.99 -1.97 6.49
N ASN A 106 -10.86 -2.91 6.84
CA ASN A 106 -12.29 -2.69 6.86
C ASN A 106 -12.69 -1.64 7.93
N ARG A 107 -12.12 -1.73 9.13
CA ARG A 107 -12.36 -0.77 10.22
C ARG A 107 -11.90 0.63 9.84
N PHE A 108 -10.73 0.77 9.20
CA PHE A 108 -10.28 2.06 8.68
C PHE A 108 -11.30 2.67 7.72
N ARG A 109 -11.79 1.89 6.76
CA ARG A 109 -12.78 2.36 5.77
C ARG A 109 -14.11 2.75 6.39
N SER A 110 -14.64 1.91 7.28
CA SER A 110 -16.00 2.09 7.81
C SER A 110 -16.07 3.09 8.96
N SER A 111 -15.06 3.12 9.83
CA SER A 111 -15.09 3.91 11.08
C SER A 111 -14.32 5.23 10.99
N HIS A 112 -13.25 5.29 10.18
CA HIS A 112 -12.35 6.44 10.16
C HIS A 112 -12.42 7.24 8.85
N LEU A 113 -12.63 6.57 7.71
CA LEU A 113 -12.61 7.23 6.40
C LEU A 113 -13.99 7.71 5.94
N LYS A 114 -15.07 6.94 6.22
CA LYS A 114 -16.41 7.14 5.63
C LYS A 114 -16.94 8.57 5.77
N GLU A 115 -16.86 9.16 6.96
CA GLU A 115 -17.45 10.48 7.25
C GLU A 115 -16.54 11.65 6.81
N HIS A 116 -15.26 11.39 6.58
CA HIS A 116 -14.25 12.42 6.31
C HIS A 116 -13.79 12.46 4.85
N ILE A 117 -14.13 11.44 4.05
CA ILE A 117 -13.61 11.28 2.70
C ILE A 117 -13.90 12.49 1.79
N HIS A 118 -15.12 13.04 1.83
CA HIS A 118 -15.47 14.19 0.98
C HIS A 118 -14.61 15.41 1.29
N ARG A 119 -14.42 15.73 2.58
CA ARG A 119 -13.66 16.91 2.99
C ARG A 119 -12.20 16.84 2.57
N ILE A 120 -11.60 15.65 2.65
CA ILE A 120 -10.18 15.45 2.30
C ILE A 120 -9.93 15.70 0.81
N PHE A 121 -10.87 15.33 -0.05
CA PHE A 121 -10.73 15.48 -1.50
C PHE A 121 -11.25 16.83 -2.05
N THR A 122 -11.79 17.70 -1.20
CA THR A 122 -12.25 19.05 -1.58
C THR A 122 -11.39 20.18 -1.00
N GLN A 123 -10.20 19.85 -0.47
CA GLN A 123 -9.23 20.83 0.03
C GLN A 123 -8.58 21.63 -1.10
#